data_AF-A0A1G4VL50-F1
#
_entry.id   AF-A0A1G4VL50-F1
#
_cell.length_a   1.000
_cell.length_b   1.000
_cell.length_c   1.000
_cell.angle_alpha   90.00
_cell.angle_beta   90.00
_cell.angle_gamma   90.00
#
_symmetry.space_group_name_H-M   'P 1'
#
loop_
_entity.id
_entity.type
_entity.pdbx_description
1 polymer ?
#
loop_
_entity_poly.entity_id
_entity_poly.type
_entity_poly.pdbx_seq_one_letter_code
_entity_poly.pdbx_strand_id
1 'polypeptide(L)'
;MTRSSSESKAGKEQKSIYLSTSTSPTSNAALAKKEIESLRIAMCSFTSIRGVTSCGMKLLLVKVSLGKREVVEVTDHCKNKHVCPSCMNYQYWKFGKRLGVAIGSWLDLGGAVFTQTLTLPNRNKKLIYKHEDLARVWTAMGKTKRYSSLKRKSGMKQSLRVLEDVLGIKYSFPHFHLTWFFQERLQIQEMEAFSREVAQLWQLSADKCGVRGVQSVQQWSGPIQSSITGYCNYLFKHGYFDLNFQPKDPGNSNRGLKPLDYLRVLVATGDYEMLKTWLDYEQATSHRHRIQPSKGFQWGKE
;
A
#
# COMPACT_ATOMS: atom_id res chain seq x y z
N MET A 1 35.29 -16.89 -5.42
CA MET A 1 34.23 -17.93 -5.56
C MET A 1 33.10 -17.36 -6.40
N THR A 2 32.80 -18.11 -7.44
CA THR A 2 31.97 -17.87 -8.63
C THR A 2 30.55 -17.37 -8.38
N ARG A 3 30.09 -16.56 -9.35
CA ARG A 3 28.77 -15.94 -9.50
C ARG A 3 27.63 -16.96 -9.45
N SER A 4 26.49 -16.53 -8.89
CA SER A 4 25.17 -16.97 -9.34
C SER A 4 24.31 -15.74 -9.63
N SER A 5 24.29 -15.37 -10.90
CA SER A 5 23.35 -14.46 -11.53
C SER A 5 21.94 -15.03 -11.44
N SER A 6 21.09 -14.44 -10.61
CA SER A 6 19.64 -14.65 -10.73
C SER A 6 19.13 -13.77 -11.86
N GLU A 7 18.87 -14.39 -13.00
CA GLU A 7 18.21 -13.81 -14.15
C GLU A 7 16.93 -13.08 -13.72
N SER A 8 16.85 -11.81 -14.10
CA SER A 8 15.63 -11.02 -14.00
C SER A 8 14.58 -11.64 -14.91
N LYS A 9 13.64 -12.40 -14.32
CA LYS A 9 12.38 -12.71 -14.99
C LYS A 9 11.74 -11.38 -15.36
N ALA A 10 11.72 -11.05 -16.65
CA ALA A 10 10.95 -9.95 -17.19
C ALA A 10 9.54 -10.04 -16.59
N GLY A 11 9.20 -9.06 -15.77
CA GLY A 11 7.94 -9.06 -15.03
C GLY A 11 6.79 -9.14 -16.02
N LYS A 12 6.01 -10.24 -15.96
CA LYS A 12 4.74 -10.33 -16.68
C LYS A 12 3.95 -9.07 -16.38
N GLU A 13 3.65 -8.34 -17.45
CA GLU A 13 3.01 -7.03 -17.39
C GLU A 13 1.76 -7.09 -16.50
N GLN A 14 1.78 -6.30 -15.42
CA GLN A 14 0.71 -6.26 -14.43
C GLN A 14 -0.53 -5.62 -15.07
N LYS A 15 -1.50 -6.45 -15.47
CA LYS A 15 -2.71 -5.98 -16.15
C LYS A 15 -3.81 -5.68 -15.12
N SER A 16 -3.84 -4.44 -14.66
CA SER A 16 -5.00 -3.88 -13.95
C SER A 16 -6.27 -3.98 -14.80
N ILE A 17 -7.45 -4.15 -14.17
CA ILE A 17 -8.76 -4.12 -14.84
C ILE A 17 -8.98 -2.85 -15.67
N TYR A 18 -8.23 -1.80 -15.36
CA TYR A 18 -8.24 -0.50 -16.00
C TYR A 18 -7.34 -0.41 -17.25
N LEU A 19 -6.68 -1.50 -17.67
CA LEU A 19 -5.78 -1.55 -18.84
C LEU A 19 -6.40 -2.22 -20.08
N SER A 20 -7.71 -2.52 -20.12
CA SER A 20 -8.35 -3.18 -21.26
C SER A 20 -9.14 -2.25 -22.18
N THR A 21 -9.08 -2.50 -23.49
CA THR A 21 -9.75 -1.75 -24.56
C THR A 21 -11.21 -2.19 -24.78
N SER A 22 -11.98 -1.38 -25.51
CA SER A 22 -13.45 -1.48 -25.63
C SER A 22 -14.00 -2.28 -26.82
N THR A 23 -13.19 -2.85 -27.71
CA THR A 23 -13.71 -3.77 -28.74
C THR A 23 -13.90 -5.19 -28.20
N SER A 24 -13.17 -5.52 -27.13
CA SER A 24 -13.37 -6.68 -26.27
C SER A 24 -12.52 -6.42 -25.03
N PRO A 25 -13.07 -6.38 -23.80
CA PRO A 25 -12.21 -6.43 -22.63
C PRO A 25 -11.28 -7.62 -22.81
N THR A 26 -9.98 -7.42 -22.54
CA THR A 26 -9.07 -8.57 -22.52
C THR A 26 -9.70 -9.61 -21.58
N SER A 27 -9.58 -10.89 -21.92
CA SER A 27 -10.10 -11.97 -21.09
C SER A 27 -9.72 -11.75 -19.61
N ASN A 28 -8.50 -11.30 -19.35
CA ASN A 28 -8.01 -10.92 -18.03
C ASN A 28 -8.82 -9.82 -17.33
N ALA A 29 -9.14 -8.71 -18.00
CA ALA A 29 -9.91 -7.63 -17.37
C ALA A 29 -11.37 -8.03 -17.12
N ALA A 30 -11.97 -8.82 -18.02
CA ALA A 30 -13.30 -9.39 -17.81
C ALA A 30 -13.32 -10.35 -16.61
N LEU A 31 -12.31 -11.23 -16.51
CA LEU A 31 -12.13 -12.16 -15.40
C LEU A 31 -11.95 -11.42 -14.07
N ALA A 32 -11.06 -10.45 -14.02
CA ALA A 32 -10.82 -9.67 -12.81
C ALA A 32 -12.05 -8.85 -12.38
N LYS A 33 -12.82 -8.30 -13.32
CA LYS A 33 -14.11 -7.65 -13.03
C LYS A 33 -15.10 -8.65 -12.42
N LYS A 34 -15.24 -9.84 -13.03
CA LYS A 34 -16.13 -10.90 -12.52
C LYS A 34 -15.73 -11.31 -11.10
N GLU A 35 -14.44 -11.47 -10.85
CA GLU A 35 -13.94 -11.89 -9.54
C GLU A 35 -14.13 -10.81 -8.47
N ILE A 36 -13.83 -9.54 -8.78
CA ILE A 36 -14.11 -8.41 -7.87
C ILE A 36 -15.60 -8.34 -7.51
N GLU A 37 -16.48 -8.56 -8.49
CA GLU A 37 -17.93 -8.58 -8.26
C GLU A 37 -18.35 -9.76 -7.39
N SER A 38 -17.80 -10.96 -7.63
CA SER A 38 -18.03 -12.13 -6.78
C SER A 38 -17.57 -11.90 -5.33
N LEU A 39 -16.40 -11.29 -5.12
CA LEU A 39 -15.93 -10.94 -3.77
C LEU A 39 -16.85 -9.93 -3.10
N ARG A 40 -17.32 -8.92 -3.84
CA ARG A 40 -18.25 -7.92 -3.33
C ARG A 40 -19.57 -8.57 -2.88
N ILE A 41 -20.16 -9.43 -3.71
CA ILE A 41 -21.39 -10.17 -3.39
C ILE A 41 -21.18 -11.05 -2.15
N ALA A 42 -20.07 -11.79 -2.09
CA ALA A 42 -19.77 -12.63 -0.94
C ALA A 42 -19.60 -11.81 0.35
N MET A 43 -18.91 -10.67 0.27
CA MET A 43 -18.77 -9.77 1.43
C MET A 43 -20.11 -9.28 1.98
N CYS A 44 -21.15 -9.15 1.16
CA CYS A 44 -22.46 -8.70 1.62
C CYS A 44 -23.05 -9.61 2.70
N SER A 45 -22.62 -10.87 2.81
CA SER A 45 -23.15 -11.80 3.80
C SER A 45 -22.52 -11.67 5.18
N PHE A 46 -21.38 -10.96 5.32
CA PHE A 46 -20.64 -10.90 6.59
C PHE A 46 -20.03 -9.54 6.93
N THR A 47 -19.95 -8.58 6.01
CA THR A 47 -19.43 -7.23 6.30
C THR A 47 -20.42 -6.43 7.16
N SER A 48 -19.90 -5.66 8.11
CA SER A 48 -20.71 -4.69 8.87
C SER A 48 -20.85 -3.35 8.15
N ILE A 49 -20.10 -3.13 7.06
CA ILE A 49 -20.11 -1.87 6.32
C ILE A 49 -21.26 -1.85 5.32
N ARG A 50 -22.35 -1.18 5.69
CA ARG A 50 -23.54 -0.97 4.82
C ARG A 50 -23.21 -0.38 3.44
N GLY A 51 -22.17 0.46 3.33
CA GLY A 51 -21.78 1.01 2.04
C GLY A 51 -21.26 -0.06 1.06
N VAL A 52 -20.68 -1.16 1.55
CA VAL A 52 -20.15 -2.23 0.68
C VAL A 52 -21.30 -2.98 0.01
N THR A 53 -22.38 -3.25 0.74
CA THR A 53 -23.55 -3.98 0.23
C THR A 53 -24.28 -3.20 -0.87
N SER A 54 -24.32 -1.88 -0.76
CA SER A 54 -24.92 -0.98 -1.75
C SER A 54 -23.90 -0.34 -2.70
N CYS A 55 -22.64 -0.78 -2.72
CA CYS A 55 -21.60 -0.14 -3.53
C CYS A 55 -21.96 -0.27 -5.03
N GLY A 56 -22.54 0.79 -5.58
CA GLY A 56 -22.96 0.89 -6.98
C GLY A 56 -21.80 1.15 -7.94
N MET A 57 -20.62 0.55 -7.71
CA MET A 57 -19.47 0.76 -8.59
C MET A 57 -19.82 0.33 -10.01
N LYS A 58 -20.15 1.30 -10.85
CA LYS A 58 -20.19 1.14 -12.29
C LYS A 58 -18.77 1.43 -12.79
N LEU A 59 -18.07 0.39 -13.21
CA LEU A 59 -16.81 0.53 -13.95
C LEU A 59 -17.17 1.08 -15.34
N LEU A 60 -17.27 2.40 -15.48
CA LEU A 60 -17.50 3.03 -16.77
C LEU A 60 -16.19 3.06 -17.56
N LEU A 61 -16.22 2.38 -18.71
CA LEU A 61 -15.21 2.51 -19.76
C LEU A 61 -15.24 3.93 -20.34
N VAL A 62 -14.10 4.37 -20.87
CA VAL A 62 -13.75 5.79 -20.98
C VAL A 62 -13.76 6.31 -22.41
N LYS A 63 -14.19 7.57 -22.53
CA LYS A 63 -14.05 8.47 -23.69
C LYS A 63 -12.58 8.71 -24.11
N VAL A 64 -12.29 8.49 -25.38
CA VAL A 64 -10.96 8.68 -25.98
C VAL A 64 -10.71 10.16 -26.28
N SER A 65 -9.60 10.73 -25.81
CA SER A 65 -9.03 11.96 -26.39
C SER A 65 -7.52 11.76 -26.61
N LEU A 66 -7.00 12.14 -27.79
CA LEU A 66 -5.58 12.06 -28.15
C LEU A 66 -4.93 10.66 -27.99
N GLY A 67 -5.70 9.58 -28.14
CA GLY A 67 -5.19 8.21 -28.01
C GLY A 67 -4.93 7.74 -26.57
N LYS A 68 -5.21 8.56 -25.55
CA LYS A 68 -5.16 8.16 -24.14
C LYS A 68 -6.58 7.87 -23.62
N ARG A 69 -6.74 6.76 -22.89
CA ARG A 69 -8.00 6.33 -22.26
C ARG A 69 -7.81 6.30 -20.75
N GLU A 70 -8.56 7.10 -20.01
CA GLU A 70 -8.45 7.33 -18.55
C GLU A 70 -9.73 6.98 -17.77
N VAL A 71 -9.73 6.02 -16.85
CA VAL A 71 -10.94 5.62 -16.07
C VAL A 71 -11.79 6.84 -15.64
N VAL A 72 -13.01 6.98 -16.20
CA VAL A 72 -13.73 8.26 -16.24
C VAL A 72 -14.52 8.47 -14.97
N GLU A 73 -15.08 7.41 -14.36
CA GLU A 73 -15.77 7.62 -13.09
C GLU A 73 -16.05 6.32 -12.33
N VAL A 74 -15.78 6.36 -11.03
CA VAL A 74 -16.48 5.55 -10.03
C VAL A 74 -17.48 6.51 -9.39
N THR A 75 -18.73 6.46 -9.83
CA THR A 75 -19.75 7.44 -9.41
C THR A 75 -20.27 7.20 -8.00
N ASP A 76 -20.09 5.99 -7.45
CA ASP A 76 -20.66 5.62 -6.15
C ASP A 76 -19.62 4.98 -5.24
N HIS A 77 -19.05 5.79 -4.35
CA HIS A 77 -18.12 5.35 -3.34
C HIS A 77 -18.91 4.89 -2.11
N CYS A 78 -18.74 3.63 -1.71
CA CYS A 78 -19.21 3.09 -0.43
C CYS A 78 -18.66 3.80 0.82
N LYS A 79 -17.91 4.89 0.64
CA LYS A 79 -17.14 5.66 1.63
C LYS A 79 -16.08 4.84 2.40
N ASN A 80 -16.02 3.52 2.23
CA ASN A 80 -14.98 2.65 2.80
C ASN A 80 -14.08 2.03 1.72
N LYS A 81 -13.13 2.85 1.25
CA LYS A 81 -12.16 2.55 0.19
C LYS A 81 -11.07 1.53 0.57
N HIS A 82 -11.03 1.05 1.80
CA HIS A 82 -9.98 0.15 2.29
C HIS A 82 -10.45 -1.30 2.44
N VAL A 83 -11.77 -1.51 2.42
CA VAL A 83 -12.41 -2.82 2.61
C VAL A 83 -13.17 -3.25 1.35
N CYS A 84 -13.81 -2.32 0.64
CA CYS A 84 -14.50 -2.64 -0.61
C CYS A 84 -13.47 -3.01 -1.71
N PRO A 85 -13.54 -4.22 -2.29
CA PRO A 85 -12.55 -4.67 -3.27
C PRO A 85 -12.45 -3.75 -4.47
N SER A 86 -13.60 -3.32 -4.98
CA SER A 86 -13.69 -2.46 -6.15
C SER A 86 -13.12 -1.06 -5.84
N CYS A 87 -13.57 -0.41 -4.76
CA CYS A 87 -13.09 0.92 -4.39
C CYS A 87 -11.59 0.93 -4.05
N MET A 88 -11.11 -0.12 -3.38
CA MET A 88 -9.69 -0.26 -3.06
C MET A 88 -8.85 -0.42 -4.33
N ASN A 89 -9.24 -1.27 -5.27
CA ASN A 89 -8.52 -1.45 -6.53
C ASN A 89 -8.39 -0.12 -7.31
N TYR A 90 -9.49 0.60 -7.49
CA TYR A 90 -9.51 1.90 -8.17
C TYR A 90 -8.59 2.94 -7.53
N GLN A 91 -8.78 3.17 -6.23
CA GLN A 91 -8.08 4.24 -5.52
C GLN A 91 -6.57 4.01 -5.52
N TYR A 92 -6.13 2.77 -5.29
CA TYR A 92 -4.72 2.42 -5.23
C TYR A 92 -4.04 2.47 -6.60
N TRP A 93 -4.74 2.07 -7.66
CA TRP A 93 -4.28 2.28 -9.04
C TRP A 93 -4.09 3.78 -9.32
N LYS A 94 -5.08 4.61 -8.97
CA LYS A 94 -5.04 6.07 -9.16
C LYS A 94 -3.87 6.71 -8.41
N PHE A 95 -3.70 6.39 -7.14
CA PHE A 95 -2.56 6.86 -6.34
C PHE A 95 -1.22 6.37 -6.91
N GLY A 96 -1.14 5.13 -7.40
CA GLY A 96 0.04 4.60 -8.05
C GLY A 96 0.46 5.40 -9.28
N LYS A 97 -0.49 5.73 -10.17
CA LYS A 97 -0.23 6.56 -11.34
C LYS A 97 0.25 7.96 -10.97
N ARG A 98 -0.47 8.64 -10.07
CA ARG A 98 -0.12 9.99 -9.62
C ARG A 98 1.23 10.05 -8.89
N LEU A 99 1.54 9.03 -8.09
CA LEU A 99 2.84 8.92 -7.43
C LEU A 99 3.96 8.70 -8.46
N GLY A 100 3.74 7.83 -9.45
CA GLY A 100 4.73 7.57 -10.48
C GLY A 100 5.12 8.83 -11.25
N VAL A 101 4.12 9.64 -11.64
CA VAL A 101 4.34 10.95 -12.26
C VAL A 101 5.08 11.88 -11.30
N ALA A 102 4.67 11.97 -10.03
CA ALA A 102 5.34 12.81 -9.04
C ALA A 102 6.81 12.44 -8.83
N ILE A 103 7.13 11.14 -8.73
CA ILE A 103 8.51 10.65 -8.60
C ILE A 103 9.33 10.99 -9.85
N GLY A 104 8.78 10.75 -11.05
CA GLY A 104 9.46 11.08 -12.31
C GLY A 104 9.81 12.57 -12.37
N SER A 105 8.83 13.44 -12.21
CA SER A 105 9.05 14.90 -12.23
C SER A 105 10.02 15.37 -11.14
N TRP A 106 10.01 14.73 -9.96
CA TRP A 106 10.94 15.10 -8.89
C TRP A 106 12.39 14.77 -9.23
N LEU A 107 12.62 13.61 -9.86
CA LEU A 107 13.95 13.19 -10.32
C LEU A 107 14.43 14.04 -11.51
N ASP A 108 13.53 14.39 -12.43
CA ASP A 108 13.84 15.24 -13.59
C ASP A 108 14.28 16.65 -13.17
N LEU A 109 13.75 17.15 -12.05
CA LEU A 109 14.15 18.42 -11.44
C LEU A 109 15.46 18.34 -10.62
N GLY A 110 16.17 17.21 -10.68
CA GLY A 110 17.43 17.00 -9.97
C GLY A 110 17.27 16.66 -8.48
N GLY A 111 16.05 16.33 -8.03
CA GLY A 111 15.81 15.84 -6.67
C GLY A 111 16.22 14.37 -6.49
N ALA A 112 16.09 13.88 -5.25
CA ALA A 112 16.30 12.46 -4.91
C ALA A 112 15.09 11.86 -4.21
N VAL A 113 14.89 10.55 -4.38
CA VAL A 113 13.81 9.79 -3.75
C VAL A 113 14.36 8.54 -3.07
N PHE A 114 13.94 8.30 -1.84
CA PHE A 114 14.39 7.16 -1.03
C PHE A 114 13.20 6.48 -0.35
N THR A 115 13.30 5.18 -0.09
CA THR A 115 12.25 4.41 0.57
C THR A 115 12.71 3.85 1.92
N GLN A 116 11.76 3.74 2.86
CA GLN A 116 12.00 3.19 4.17
C GLN A 116 10.75 2.46 4.69
N THR A 117 10.96 1.35 5.39
CA THR A 117 9.91 0.63 6.10
C THR A 117 10.08 0.80 7.60
N LEU A 118 9.03 1.28 8.27
CA LEU A 118 8.96 1.36 9.72
C LEU A 118 7.96 0.35 10.29
N THR A 119 8.44 -0.52 11.16
CA THR A 119 7.69 -1.62 11.78
C THR A 119 7.65 -1.46 13.30
N LEU A 120 6.65 -2.09 13.91
CA LEU A 120 6.62 -2.36 15.35
C LEU A 120 6.68 -3.88 15.57
N PRO A 121 7.15 -4.37 16.72
CA PRO A 121 7.09 -5.79 17.04
C PRO A 121 5.69 -6.36 16.84
N ASN A 122 5.62 -7.51 16.15
CA ASN A 122 4.36 -8.20 15.95
C ASN A 122 3.90 -8.83 17.27
N ARG A 123 2.99 -8.15 17.98
CA ARG A 123 2.40 -8.66 19.23
C ARG A 123 1.06 -9.32 18.95
N ASN A 124 0.66 -10.25 19.80
CA ASN A 124 -0.69 -10.79 19.77
C ASN A 124 -1.69 -9.75 20.33
N LYS A 125 -2.11 -8.84 19.46
CA LYS A 125 -3.09 -7.78 19.73
C LYS A 125 -4.04 -7.69 18.55
N LYS A 126 -5.26 -7.20 18.79
CA LYS A 126 -6.18 -6.78 17.72
C LYS A 126 -5.52 -5.71 16.84
N LEU A 127 -5.81 -5.76 15.54
CA LEU A 127 -5.20 -4.93 14.52
C LEU A 127 -5.47 -3.44 14.74
N ILE A 128 -6.65 -3.10 15.27
CA ILE A 128 -7.00 -1.71 15.63
C ILE A 128 -5.98 -1.10 16.60
N TYR A 129 -5.56 -1.84 17.62
CA TYR A 129 -4.56 -1.38 18.60
C TYR A 129 -3.16 -1.32 18.01
N LYS A 130 -2.84 -2.21 17.06
CA LYS A 130 -1.57 -2.13 16.32
C LYS A 130 -1.50 -0.88 15.46
N HIS A 131 -2.60 -0.53 14.78
CA HIS A 131 -2.69 0.73 14.03
C HIS A 131 -2.59 1.96 14.94
N GLU A 132 -3.20 1.91 16.12
CA GLU A 132 -3.11 2.99 17.11
C GLU A 132 -1.69 3.14 17.65
N ASP A 133 -1.01 2.03 17.96
CA ASP A 133 0.40 2.03 18.34
C ASP A 133 1.25 2.67 17.23
N LEU A 134 1.09 2.26 15.97
CA LEU A 134 1.78 2.85 14.82
C LEU A 134 1.54 4.37 14.69
N ALA A 135 0.27 4.79 14.75
CA ALA A 135 -0.11 6.19 14.64
C ALA A 135 0.44 7.03 15.80
N ARG A 136 0.39 6.50 17.03
CA ARG A 136 0.89 7.14 18.25
C ARG A 136 2.39 7.34 18.19
N VAL A 137 3.14 6.30 17.83
CA VAL A 137 4.61 6.37 17.68
C VAL A 137 5.01 7.36 16.60
N TRP A 138 4.36 7.31 15.43
CA TRP A 138 4.61 8.28 14.36
C TRP A 138 4.35 9.72 14.79
N THR A 139 3.24 9.94 15.49
CA THR A 139 2.86 11.28 15.97
C THR A 139 3.86 11.79 16.99
N ALA A 140 4.30 10.93 17.91
CA ALA A 140 5.33 11.26 18.89
C ALA A 140 6.65 11.65 18.21
N MET A 141 7.11 10.85 17.25
CA MET A 141 8.31 11.14 16.44
C MET A 141 8.18 12.48 15.69
N GLY A 142 7.04 12.65 15.02
CA GLY A 142 6.72 13.81 14.20
C GLY A 142 6.75 15.15 14.95
N LYS A 143 6.45 15.14 16.25
CA LYS A 143 6.42 16.32 17.13
C LYS A 143 7.79 16.70 17.70
N THR A 144 8.82 15.89 17.50
CA THR A 144 10.15 16.18 18.07
C THR A 144 10.87 17.29 17.30
N LYS A 145 11.59 18.16 18.04
CA LYS A 145 12.51 19.14 17.44
C LYS A 145 13.61 18.44 16.63
N ARG A 146 14.08 17.27 17.10
CA ARG A 146 15.12 16.48 16.43
C ARG A 146 14.67 16.00 15.04
N TYR A 147 13.46 15.45 14.91
CA TYR A 147 12.93 15.07 13.59
C TYR A 147 12.76 16.29 12.68
N SER A 148 12.22 17.39 13.19
CA SER A 148 12.08 18.62 12.40
C SER A 148 13.41 19.18 11.92
N SER A 149 14.44 19.14 12.77
CA SER A 149 15.81 19.52 12.43
C SER A 149 16.42 18.60 11.38
N LEU A 150 16.27 17.28 11.52
CA LEU A 150 16.74 16.28 10.57
C LEU A 150 16.16 16.51 9.17
N LYS A 151 14.85 16.72 9.05
CA LYS A 151 14.19 17.02 7.77
C LYS A 151 14.77 18.27 7.11
N ARG A 152 14.99 19.34 7.89
CA ARG A 152 15.56 20.60 7.38
C ARG A 152 17.00 20.42 6.92
N LYS A 153 17.85 19.78 7.73
CA LYS A 153 19.28 19.55 7.44
C LYS A 153 19.49 18.67 6.21
N SER A 154 18.66 17.65 6.02
CA SER A 154 18.73 16.73 4.88
C SER A 154 18.06 17.27 3.61
N GLY A 155 17.46 18.47 3.64
CA GLY A 155 16.73 18.99 2.49
C GLY A 155 15.46 18.19 2.13
N MET A 156 14.92 17.38 3.03
CA MET A 156 13.68 16.63 2.80
C MET A 156 12.48 17.58 2.73
N LYS A 157 11.76 17.56 1.61
CA LYS A 157 10.63 18.46 1.31
C LYS A 157 9.28 17.82 1.44
N GLN A 158 9.15 16.57 0.98
CA GLN A 158 7.88 15.86 0.97
C GLN A 158 8.09 14.43 1.45
N SER A 159 7.03 13.88 2.03
CA SER A 159 6.98 12.46 2.32
C SER A 159 5.62 11.87 2.03
N LEU A 160 5.61 10.62 1.59
CA LEU A 160 4.40 9.82 1.48
C LEU A 160 4.51 8.67 2.47
N ARG A 161 3.49 8.52 3.33
CA ARG A 161 3.33 7.35 4.19
C ARG A 161 2.21 6.47 3.68
N VAL A 162 2.49 5.18 3.55
CA VAL A 162 1.50 4.15 3.20
C VAL A 162 1.47 3.09 4.28
N LEU A 163 0.31 2.88 4.89
CA LEU A 163 0.06 1.78 5.81
C LEU A 163 -0.20 0.50 5.01
N GLU A 164 0.67 -0.48 5.20
CA GLU A 164 0.55 -1.82 4.67
C GLU A 164 0.09 -2.77 5.77
N ASP A 165 -0.99 -3.53 5.50
CA ASP A 165 -1.39 -4.67 6.30
C ASP A 165 -1.02 -5.98 5.62
N VAL A 166 -0.33 -6.83 6.37
CA VAL A 166 -0.05 -8.21 6.03
C VAL A 166 -0.88 -9.10 6.94
N LEU A 167 -1.78 -9.90 6.37
CA LEU A 167 -2.76 -10.70 7.09
C LEU A 167 -2.45 -12.20 6.98
N GLY A 168 -2.37 -12.89 8.11
CA GLY A 168 -2.32 -14.34 8.20
C GLY A 168 -3.55 -14.87 8.94
N ILE A 169 -3.71 -16.20 9.00
CA ILE A 169 -4.85 -16.81 9.72
C ILE A 169 -4.84 -16.42 11.20
N LYS A 170 -3.65 -16.37 11.81
CA LYS A 170 -3.47 -16.14 13.26
C LYS A 170 -2.64 -14.90 13.58
N TYR A 171 -2.33 -14.06 12.60
CA TYR A 171 -1.51 -12.88 12.83
C TYR A 171 -1.84 -11.77 11.84
N SER A 172 -1.48 -10.55 12.22
CA SER A 172 -1.54 -9.36 11.38
C SER A 172 -0.28 -8.54 11.62
N PHE A 173 0.34 -8.02 10.58
CA PHE A 173 1.59 -7.28 10.70
C PHE A 173 1.53 -5.95 9.94
N PRO A 174 0.89 -4.94 10.54
CA PRO A 174 0.83 -3.61 9.95
C PRO A 174 2.19 -2.93 10.03
N HIS A 175 2.57 -2.21 8.98
CA HIS A 175 3.78 -1.40 8.96
C HIS A 175 3.66 -0.22 7.99
N PHE A 176 4.53 0.77 8.16
CA PHE A 176 4.59 1.91 7.26
C PHE A 176 5.64 1.71 6.18
N HIS A 177 5.26 1.90 4.93
CA HIS A 177 6.18 2.26 3.86
C HIS A 177 6.23 3.77 3.71
N LEU A 178 7.42 4.31 3.60
CA LEU A 178 7.71 5.73 3.49
C LEU A 178 8.44 5.98 2.20
N THR A 179 8.02 7.04 1.50
CA THR A 179 8.75 7.60 0.35
C THR A 179 9.19 9.00 0.75
N TRP A 180 10.50 9.24 0.73
CA TRP A 180 11.11 10.51 1.09
C TRP A 180 11.56 11.24 -0.18
N PHE A 181 11.24 12.53 -0.27
CA PHE A 181 11.59 13.38 -1.41
C PHE A 181 12.54 14.48 -0.93
N PHE A 182 13.76 14.49 -1.48
CA PHE A 182 14.82 15.44 -1.15
C PHE A 182 14.99 16.45 -2.28
N GLN A 183 15.17 17.73 -1.94
CA GLN A 183 15.27 18.81 -2.93
C GLN A 183 16.48 18.65 -3.85
N GLU A 184 17.61 18.23 -3.29
CA GLU A 184 18.87 18.09 -4.01
C GLU A 184 19.16 16.62 -4.29
N ARG A 185 20.01 16.38 -5.28
CA ARG A 185 20.52 15.05 -5.59
C ARG A 185 21.48 14.62 -4.49
N LEU A 186 20.94 13.94 -3.48
CA LEU A 186 21.74 13.34 -2.42
C LEU A 186 22.43 12.08 -2.90
N GLN A 187 23.63 11.85 -2.39
CA GLN A 187 24.31 10.57 -2.49
C GLN A 187 23.55 9.53 -1.67
N ILE A 188 23.63 8.25 -2.07
CA ILE A 188 22.96 7.15 -1.38
C ILE A 188 23.34 7.11 0.11
N GLN A 189 24.61 7.36 0.44
CA GLN A 189 25.13 7.37 1.80
C GLN A 189 24.44 8.41 2.70
N GLU A 190 24.10 9.59 2.15
CA GLU A 190 23.41 10.66 2.86
C GLU A 190 21.94 10.29 3.12
N MET A 191 21.28 9.68 2.14
CA MET A 191 19.91 9.19 2.29
C MET A 191 19.82 8.04 3.29
N GLU A 192 20.81 7.14 3.29
CA GLU A 192 20.94 6.07 4.30
C GLU A 192 21.21 6.65 5.69
N ALA A 193 22.05 7.66 5.82
CA ALA A 193 22.30 8.34 7.09
C ALA A 193 21.02 8.97 7.64
N PHE A 194 20.27 9.68 6.79
CA PHE A 194 18.94 10.19 7.12
C PHE A 194 18.01 9.06 7.60
N SER A 195 17.97 7.94 6.88
CA SER A 195 17.08 6.83 7.20
C SER A 195 17.43 6.15 8.52
N ARG A 196 18.73 5.98 8.82
CA ARG A 196 19.22 5.48 10.12
C ARG A 196 18.79 6.39 11.25
N GLU A 197 18.90 7.72 11.09
CA GLU A 197 18.43 8.67 12.11
C GLU A 197 16.91 8.60 12.30
N VAL A 198 16.13 8.45 11.23
CA VAL A 198 14.68 8.21 11.33
C VAL A 198 14.38 6.92 12.10
N ALA A 199 15.11 5.84 11.83
CA ALA A 199 14.93 4.57 12.53
C ALA A 199 15.25 4.66 14.04
N GLN A 200 16.29 5.43 14.40
CA GLN A 200 16.61 5.73 15.81
C GLN A 200 15.50 6.56 16.47
N LEU A 201 15.01 7.59 15.80
CA LEU A 201 13.90 8.42 16.30
C LEU A 201 12.61 7.63 16.45
N TRP A 202 12.35 6.69 15.53
CA TRP A 202 11.23 5.77 15.58
C TRP A 202 11.31 4.88 16.82
N GLN A 203 12.46 4.25 17.07
CA GLN A 203 12.72 3.45 18.26
C GLN A 203 12.52 4.26 19.56
N LEU A 204 13.15 5.43 19.68
CA LEU A 204 13.02 6.28 20.87
C LEU A 204 11.56 6.72 21.11
N SER A 205 10.82 7.01 20.04
CA SER A 205 9.41 7.38 20.13
C SER A 205 8.55 6.19 20.53
N ALA A 206 8.88 4.99 20.07
CA ALA A 206 8.20 3.75 20.44
C ALA A 206 8.38 3.45 21.93
N ASP A 207 9.61 3.55 22.44
CA ASP A 207 9.91 3.36 23.85
C ASP A 207 9.15 4.36 24.73
N LYS A 208 9.13 5.64 24.34
CA LYS A 208 8.35 6.69 25.03
C LYS A 208 6.84 6.40 25.01
N CYS A 209 6.33 5.76 23.97
CA CYS A 209 4.92 5.38 23.84
C CYS A 209 4.59 4.01 24.45
N GLY A 210 5.53 3.38 25.17
CA GLY A 210 5.35 2.07 25.82
C GLY A 210 5.44 0.87 24.87
N VAL A 211 5.84 1.08 23.62
CA VAL A 211 5.96 0.02 22.60
C VAL A 211 7.38 -0.55 22.59
N ARG A 212 7.71 -1.33 23.63
CA ARG A 212 9.00 -2.01 23.80
C ARG A 212 9.37 -2.95 22.64
N GLY A 213 10.68 -3.12 22.41
CA GLY A 213 11.23 -4.12 21.48
C GLY A 213 11.36 -3.67 20.03
N VAL A 214 11.06 -2.40 19.73
CA VAL A 214 11.40 -1.81 18.43
C VAL A 214 12.92 -1.69 18.34
N GLN A 215 13.50 -2.16 17.24
CA GLN A 215 14.93 -2.01 16.98
C GLN A 215 15.15 -1.21 15.70
N SER A 216 15.97 -0.16 15.79
CA SER A 216 16.33 0.67 14.64
C SER A 216 17.01 -0.13 13.52
N VAL A 217 17.84 -1.12 13.86
CA VAL A 217 18.53 -2.01 12.90
C VAL A 217 17.59 -2.94 12.12
N GLN A 218 16.36 -3.16 12.60
CA GLN A 218 15.35 -3.97 11.91
C GLN A 218 14.51 -3.15 10.91
N GLN A 219 14.75 -1.84 10.82
CA GLN A 219 14.05 -0.98 9.88
C GLN A 219 14.75 -1.03 8.54
N TRP A 220 14.02 -1.39 7.49
CA TRP A 220 14.57 -1.50 6.15
C TRP A 220 14.57 -0.13 5.47
N SER A 221 15.59 0.14 4.65
CA SER A 221 15.62 1.31 3.78
C SER A 221 16.48 1.04 2.56
N GLY A 222 16.25 1.81 1.49
CA GLY A 222 17.05 1.69 0.28
C GLY A 222 16.61 2.64 -0.82
N PRO A 223 17.41 2.73 -1.90
CA PRO A 223 16.98 3.42 -3.10
C PRO A 223 15.80 2.67 -3.74
N ILE A 224 15.08 3.34 -4.62
CA ILE A 224 14.13 2.67 -5.50
C ILE A 224 14.94 1.82 -6.50
N GLN A 225 15.07 0.52 -6.23
CA GLN A 225 15.89 -0.42 -7.03
C GLN A 225 15.21 -0.90 -8.31
N SER A 226 13.88 -0.85 -8.36
CA SER A 226 13.09 -1.21 -9.54
C SER A 226 12.73 0.03 -10.36
N SER A 227 12.08 -0.15 -11.51
CA SER A 227 11.48 0.99 -12.22
C SER A 227 10.49 1.73 -11.31
N ILE A 228 10.27 3.03 -11.56
CA ILE A 228 9.28 3.85 -10.82
C ILE A 228 7.92 3.14 -10.79
N THR A 229 7.51 2.56 -11.92
CA THR A 229 6.29 1.76 -12.03
C THR A 229 6.31 0.54 -11.11
N GLY A 230 7.40 -0.22 -11.08
CA GLY A 230 7.56 -1.36 -10.17
C GLY A 230 7.43 -0.97 -8.70
N TYR A 231 8.04 0.16 -8.31
CA TYR A 231 7.94 0.69 -6.95
C TYR A 231 6.51 1.14 -6.60
N CYS A 232 5.83 1.88 -7.47
CA CYS A 232 4.44 2.27 -7.24
C CYS A 232 3.53 1.04 -7.11
N ASN A 233 3.73 0.02 -7.95
CA ASN A 233 2.94 -1.21 -7.90
C ASN A 233 3.22 -2.00 -6.62
N TYR A 234 4.46 -1.99 -6.12
CA TYR A 234 4.80 -2.53 -4.80
C TYR A 234 4.08 -1.76 -3.68
N LEU A 235 4.19 -0.43 -3.65
CA LEU A 235 3.67 0.41 -2.58
C LEU A 235 2.13 0.35 -2.49
N PHE A 236 1.45 0.18 -3.62
CA PHE A 236 0.00 0.13 -3.71
C PHE A 236 -0.56 -1.27 -3.99
N LYS A 237 0.24 -2.32 -3.71
CA LYS A 237 -0.11 -3.73 -3.99
C LYS A 237 -1.40 -4.21 -3.31
N HIS A 238 -1.86 -3.54 -2.24
CA HIS A 238 -3.11 -3.89 -1.54
C HIS A 238 -4.36 -3.75 -2.39
N GLY A 239 -4.35 -2.83 -3.35
CA GLY A 239 -5.43 -2.71 -4.32
C GLY A 239 -5.23 -3.60 -5.53
N TYR A 240 -4.07 -4.24 -5.71
CA TYR A 240 -3.81 -5.06 -6.89
C TYR A 240 -4.56 -6.38 -6.85
N PHE A 241 -5.04 -6.81 -8.01
CA PHE A 241 -5.75 -8.07 -8.19
C PHE A 241 -4.91 -9.03 -9.03
N ASP A 242 -4.29 -10.03 -8.38
CA ASP A 242 -3.46 -11.01 -9.09
C ASP A 242 -4.32 -12.15 -9.66
N LEU A 243 -4.56 -12.13 -10.96
CA LEU A 243 -5.32 -13.19 -11.65
C LEU A 243 -4.65 -14.56 -11.62
N ASN A 244 -3.34 -14.63 -11.34
CA ASN A 244 -2.63 -15.92 -11.25
C ASN A 244 -2.62 -16.50 -9.84
N PHE A 245 -3.03 -15.72 -8.83
CA PHE A 245 -3.11 -16.21 -7.46
C PHE A 245 -4.22 -17.24 -7.32
N GLN A 246 -3.90 -18.36 -6.66
CA GLN A 246 -4.80 -19.50 -6.45
C GLN A 246 -5.33 -19.47 -5.02
N PRO A 247 -6.60 -19.10 -4.77
CA PRO A 247 -7.11 -18.95 -3.40
C PRO A 247 -7.19 -20.27 -2.61
N LYS A 248 -7.32 -21.41 -3.31
CA LYS A 248 -7.37 -22.74 -2.69
C LYS A 248 -5.98 -23.31 -2.37
N ASP A 249 -4.94 -22.72 -2.95
CA ASP A 249 -3.55 -23.04 -2.69
C ASP A 249 -2.75 -21.72 -2.68
N PRO A 250 -2.88 -20.89 -1.63
CA PRO A 250 -2.20 -19.61 -1.55
C PRO A 250 -0.65 -19.73 -1.41
N GLY A 251 -0.09 -20.92 -1.63
CA GLY A 251 1.25 -21.32 -1.23
C GLY A 251 1.35 -21.48 0.30
N ASN A 252 2.55 -21.82 0.80
CA ASN A 252 2.81 -21.98 2.24
C ASN A 252 2.07 -20.93 3.07
N SER A 253 1.07 -21.37 3.83
CA SER A 253 0.09 -20.61 4.63
C SER A 253 0.67 -19.63 5.66
N ASN A 254 2.01 -19.61 5.79
CA ASN A 254 2.79 -18.66 6.58
C ASN A 254 3.22 -17.40 5.79
N ARG A 255 2.91 -17.32 4.48
CA ARG A 255 3.12 -16.08 3.72
C ARG A 255 1.94 -15.18 4.00
N GLY A 256 2.18 -14.11 4.75
CA GLY A 256 1.14 -13.14 5.02
C GLY A 256 0.57 -12.58 3.73
N LEU A 257 -0.75 -12.53 3.65
CA LEU A 257 -1.52 -12.17 2.47
C LEU A 257 -1.84 -10.68 2.48
N LYS A 258 -1.98 -10.11 1.28
CA LYS A 258 -2.57 -8.79 1.11
C LYS A 258 -4.07 -8.88 1.38
N PRO A 259 -4.76 -7.79 1.75
CA PRO A 259 -6.19 -7.83 2.07
C PRO A 259 -7.06 -8.46 0.98
N LEU A 260 -6.85 -8.15 -0.32
CA LEU A 260 -7.63 -8.79 -1.39
C LEU A 260 -7.36 -10.28 -1.51
N ASP A 261 -6.09 -10.69 -1.43
CA ASP A 261 -5.72 -12.10 -1.49
C ASP A 261 -6.30 -12.86 -0.27
N TYR A 262 -6.27 -12.24 0.91
CA TYR A 262 -6.88 -12.76 2.13
C TYR A 262 -8.38 -12.97 1.97
N LEU A 263 -9.08 -11.97 1.44
CA LEU A 263 -10.52 -12.05 1.18
C LEU A 263 -10.86 -13.16 0.18
N ARG A 264 -10.05 -13.34 -0.86
CA ARG A 264 -10.24 -14.40 -1.85
C ARG A 264 -10.13 -15.78 -1.23
N VAL A 265 -9.13 -15.99 -0.37
CA VAL A 265 -8.96 -17.25 0.38
C VAL A 265 -10.13 -17.45 1.35
N LEU A 266 -10.54 -16.41 2.10
CA LEU A 266 -11.69 -16.48 2.99
C LEU A 266 -12.97 -16.90 2.25
N VAL A 267 -13.30 -16.26 1.13
CA VAL A 267 -14.50 -16.58 0.33
C VAL A 267 -14.39 -17.99 -0.27
N ALA A 268 -13.21 -18.42 -0.69
CA ALA A 268 -13.00 -19.74 -1.29
C ALA A 268 -13.04 -20.90 -0.28
N THR A 269 -12.67 -20.65 0.97
CA THR A 269 -12.52 -21.69 2.01
C THR A 269 -13.63 -21.68 3.05
N GLY A 270 -14.24 -20.52 3.30
CA GLY A 270 -15.20 -20.33 4.39
C GLY A 270 -14.57 -20.42 5.79
N ASP A 271 -13.24 -20.27 5.92
CA ASP A 271 -12.54 -20.41 7.19
C ASP A 271 -12.98 -19.34 8.21
N TYR A 272 -13.49 -19.80 9.36
CA TYR A 272 -14.01 -18.95 10.43
C TYR A 272 -12.94 -18.11 11.13
N GLU A 273 -11.71 -18.62 11.31
CA GLU A 273 -10.61 -17.85 11.88
C GLU A 273 -10.16 -16.74 10.92
N MET A 274 -10.26 -17.00 9.61
CA MET A 274 -10.05 -15.95 8.62
C MET A 274 -11.14 -14.88 8.69
N LEU A 275 -12.39 -15.27 8.87
CA LEU A 275 -13.49 -14.32 9.04
C LEU A 275 -13.24 -13.40 10.25
N LYS A 276 -12.82 -13.95 11.39
CA LYS A 276 -12.48 -13.13 12.59
C LYS A 276 -11.41 -12.09 12.29
N THR A 277 -10.35 -12.48 11.60
CA THR A 277 -9.25 -11.57 11.25
C THR A 277 -9.69 -10.53 10.24
N TRP A 278 -10.55 -10.90 9.29
CA TRP A 278 -11.14 -9.96 8.34
C TRP A 278 -12.00 -8.90 9.04
N LEU A 279 -12.83 -9.30 10.02
CA LEU A 279 -13.63 -8.36 10.80
C LEU A 279 -12.77 -7.42 11.65
N ASP A 280 -11.66 -7.92 12.21
CA ASP A 280 -10.67 -7.07 12.91
C ASP A 280 -10.00 -6.08 11.94
N TYR A 281 -9.67 -6.52 10.71
CA TYR A 281 -9.17 -5.67 9.63
C TYR A 281 -10.18 -4.60 9.20
N GLU A 282 -11.45 -4.98 9.05
CA GLU A 282 -12.54 -4.08 8.72
C GLU A 282 -12.67 -2.98 9.76
N GLN A 283 -12.71 -3.35 11.04
CA GLN A 283 -12.78 -2.42 12.16
C GLN A 283 -11.54 -1.51 12.20
N ALA A 284 -10.34 -2.08 12.03
CA ALA A 284 -9.08 -1.36 12.13
C ALA A 284 -8.84 -0.36 11.00
N THR A 285 -9.47 -0.55 9.84
CA THR A 285 -9.33 0.32 8.66
C THR A 285 -10.49 1.28 8.44
N SER A 286 -11.61 1.06 9.12
CA SER A 286 -12.76 1.96 9.07
C SER A 286 -12.38 3.39 9.47
N HIS A 287 -12.76 4.36 8.65
CA HIS A 287 -12.48 5.80 8.84
C HIS A 287 -11.00 6.19 8.97
N ARG A 288 -10.05 5.28 8.65
CA ARG A 288 -8.61 5.58 8.70
C ARG A 288 -8.07 5.87 7.31
N HIS A 289 -7.02 6.68 7.24
CA HIS A 289 -6.29 6.94 6.00
C HIS A 289 -5.08 6.02 5.93
N ARG A 290 -5.04 5.11 4.94
CA ARG A 290 -3.83 4.32 4.69
C ARG A 290 -2.74 5.09 3.94
N ILE A 291 -3.13 5.98 3.04
CA ILE A 291 -2.21 6.78 2.22
C ILE A 291 -2.25 8.20 2.77
N GLN A 292 -1.11 8.66 3.28
CA GLN A 292 -0.98 9.93 4.01
C GLN A 292 0.22 10.70 3.48
N PRO A 293 0.00 11.63 2.53
CA PRO A 293 1.03 12.56 2.11
C PRO A 293 1.34 13.58 3.22
N SER A 294 2.56 14.12 3.21
CA SER A 294 2.93 15.29 4.01
C SER A 294 2.10 16.53 3.61
N LYS A 295 2.04 17.53 4.50
CA LYS A 295 1.40 18.82 4.16
C LYS A 295 2.07 19.43 2.92
N GLY A 296 1.27 19.85 1.94
CA GLY A 296 1.75 20.46 0.70
C GLY A 296 2.33 19.46 -0.32
N PHE A 297 2.10 18.16 -0.16
CA PHE A 297 2.56 17.16 -1.12
C PHE A 297 2.03 17.42 -2.53
N GLN A 298 2.94 17.38 -3.51
CA GLN A 298 2.65 17.64 -4.91
C GLN A 298 2.43 16.31 -5.63
N TRP A 299 1.17 15.97 -5.85
CA TRP A 299 0.82 14.82 -6.68
C TRP A 299 0.99 15.14 -8.16
N GLY A 300 1.37 14.14 -8.95
CA GLY A 300 1.27 14.22 -10.39
C GLY A 300 -0.19 14.49 -10.82
N LYS A 301 -0.33 15.32 -11.85
CA LYS A 301 -1.59 15.47 -12.58
C LYS A 301 -1.71 14.26 -13.51
N GLU A 302 -2.92 13.71 -13.60
CA GLU A 302 -3.28 12.68 -14.59
C GLU A 302 -3.26 13.30 -15.99
#